data_AF-A0A1S2M5T5-F1
#
_entry.id   AF-A0A1S2M5T5-F1
#
_cell.length_a   1.000
_cell.length_b   1.000
_cell.length_c   1.000
_cell.angle_alpha   90.00
_cell.angle_beta   90.00
_cell.angle_gamma   90.00
#
_symmetry.space_group_name_H-M   'P 1'
#
loop_
_entity.id
_entity.type
_entity.pdbx_description
1 polymer ?
#
loop_
_entity_poly.entity_id
_entity_poly.type
_entity_poly.pdbx_seq_one_letter_code
_entity_poly.pdbx_strand_id
1 'polypeptide(L)'
;MKNQIFKIMLVFLFIFIFLHNTVYANSSWQWLTSSPGEWLLLAIILTLFIEILVILLLGKINSSVSIKIKIAILITVANIASFIFPYIFRAIDFLGVSGGWSNAWYDAFNAGPFYIVLTGYLFLTLVIEIPIIYLYVKKHTKNKVVLLAAIVSANVFTTLIVAVIERMMFYGHW
;
A
#
# COMPACT_ATOMS: atom_id res chain seq x y z
N MET A 1 21.52 15.33 -2.78
CA MET A 1 20.28 14.66 -3.26
C MET A 1 19.68 13.68 -2.26
N LYS A 2 20.41 12.65 -1.76
CA LYS A 2 19.87 11.65 -0.80
C LYS A 2 19.22 12.25 0.47
N ASN A 3 19.87 13.25 1.07
CA ASN A 3 19.33 13.93 2.27
C ASN A 3 18.12 14.81 1.98
N GLN A 4 17.91 15.25 0.73
CA GLN A 4 16.75 16.08 0.39
C GLN A 4 15.50 15.24 0.20
N ILE A 5 15.61 14.06 -0.42
CA ILE A 5 14.48 13.11 -0.53
C ILE A 5 14.03 12.69 0.87
N PHE A 6 14.97 12.36 1.77
CA PHE A 6 14.64 12.00 3.15
C PHE A 6 13.97 13.14 3.92
N LYS A 7 14.42 14.40 3.75
CA LYS A 7 13.76 15.57 4.34
C LYS A 7 12.35 15.79 3.81
N ILE A 8 12.13 15.61 2.49
CA ILE A 8 10.80 15.71 1.88
C ILE A 8 9.86 14.65 2.45
N MET A 9 10.33 13.41 2.63
CA MET A 9 9.55 12.34 3.25
C MET A 9 9.18 12.65 4.70
N LEU A 10 10.11 13.24 5.47
CA LEU A 10 9.87 13.64 6.87
C LEU A 10 8.85 14.77 6.98
N VAL A 11 8.90 15.74 6.07
CA VAL A 11 7.91 16.82 5.97
C VAL A 11 6.53 16.27 5.59
N PHE A 12 6.47 15.33 4.64
CA PHE A 12 5.21 14.67 4.26
C PHE A 12 4.61 13.87 5.44
N LEU A 13 5.42 13.12 6.18
CA LEU A 13 5.02 12.39 7.38
C LEU A 13 4.50 13.35 8.47
N PHE A 14 5.16 14.50 8.65
CA PHE A 14 4.76 15.51 9.61
C PHE A 14 3.40 16.12 9.22
N ILE A 15 3.20 16.48 7.95
CA ILE A 15 1.91 16.99 7.44
C ILE A 15 0.79 15.95 7.63
N PHE A 16 1.09 14.66 7.47
CA PHE A 16 0.13 13.58 7.67
C PHE A 16 -0.39 13.47 9.12
N ILE A 17 0.46 13.72 10.10
CA ILE A 17 0.07 13.70 11.53
C ILE A 17 -0.89 14.85 11.85
N PHE A 18 -0.73 16.02 11.22
CA PHE A 18 -1.53 17.22 11.50
C PHE A 18 -2.82 17.35 10.69
N LEU A 19 -3.04 16.52 9.67
CA LEU A 19 -4.28 16.51 8.86
C LEU A 19 -5.38 15.61 9.41
N HIS A 20 -5.16 14.93 10.55
CA HIS A 20 -6.14 14.01 11.11
C HIS A 20 -7.24 14.77 11.87
N ASN A 21 -8.38 15.02 11.22
CA ASN A 21 -9.62 15.28 11.94
C ASN A 21 -10.06 13.97 12.60
N THR A 22 -9.88 13.88 13.92
CA THR A 22 -10.37 12.75 14.73
C THR A 22 -11.89 12.76 14.73
N VAL A 23 -12.48 12.03 13.79
CA VAL A 23 -13.91 11.75 13.76
C VAL A 23 -14.06 10.26 14.00
N TYR A 24 -14.33 9.89 15.25
CA TYR A 24 -14.57 8.51 15.64
C TYR A 24 -15.69 7.93 14.76
N ALA A 25 -15.50 6.75 14.19
CA ALA A 25 -16.54 6.07 13.42
C ALA A 25 -17.49 5.36 14.39
N ASN A 26 -18.74 5.80 14.49
CA ASN A 26 -19.83 4.99 15.02
C ASN A 26 -20.66 4.41 13.85
N SER A 27 -21.68 3.62 14.19
CA SER A 27 -22.50 2.82 13.26
C SER A 27 -23.30 3.58 12.20
N SER A 28 -23.18 4.90 12.09
CA SER A 28 -23.93 5.77 11.17
C SER A 28 -23.08 6.41 10.06
N TRP A 29 -21.82 5.98 9.89
CA TRP A 29 -20.92 6.55 8.89
C TRP A 29 -21.38 6.22 7.45
N GLN A 30 -21.81 7.24 6.72
CA GLN A 30 -22.13 7.15 5.28
C GLN A 30 -21.12 7.99 4.49
N TRP A 31 -20.64 7.44 3.37
CA TRP A 31 -19.83 8.23 2.43
C TRP A 31 -20.70 9.33 1.82
N LEU A 32 -20.25 10.59 1.89
CA LEU A 32 -20.92 11.68 1.19
C LEU A 32 -20.55 11.73 -0.31
N THR A 33 -19.50 11.00 -0.69
CA THR A 33 -19.00 10.86 -2.07
C THR A 33 -18.93 9.39 -2.48
N SER A 34 -18.51 9.10 -3.71
CA SER A 34 -18.37 7.73 -4.23
C SER A 34 -17.43 6.88 -3.35
N SER A 35 -17.55 5.55 -3.42
CA SER A 35 -16.75 4.68 -2.57
C SER A 35 -15.26 4.74 -2.96
N PRO A 36 -14.31 4.73 -2.00
CA PRO A 36 -12.89 4.62 -2.33
C PRO A 36 -12.52 3.38 -3.16
N GLY A 37 -13.34 2.32 -3.09
CA GLY A 37 -13.21 1.13 -3.93
C GLY A 37 -13.21 1.41 -5.44
N GLU A 38 -13.92 2.46 -5.90
CA GLU A 38 -13.93 2.86 -7.31
C GLU A 38 -12.56 3.33 -7.81
N TRP A 39 -11.71 3.80 -6.91
CA TRP A 39 -10.36 4.31 -7.21
C TRP A 39 -9.26 3.30 -6.89
N LEU A 40 -9.61 2.11 -6.39
CA LEU A 40 -8.68 1.06 -6.01
C LEU A 40 -7.75 0.68 -7.18
N LEU A 41 -8.29 0.53 -8.39
CA LEU A 41 -7.49 0.16 -9.56
C LEU A 41 -6.43 1.23 -9.87
N LEU A 42 -6.79 2.51 -9.78
CA LEU A 42 -5.84 3.60 -10.00
C LEU A 42 -4.78 3.63 -8.89
N ALA A 43 -5.18 3.42 -7.63
CA ALA A 43 -4.25 3.34 -6.50
C ALA A 43 -3.23 2.20 -6.68
N ILE A 44 -3.67 1.02 -7.14
CA ILE A 44 -2.79 -0.11 -7.44
C ILE A 44 -1.80 0.26 -8.56
N ILE A 45 -2.28 0.82 -9.67
CA ILE A 45 -1.42 1.21 -10.81
C ILE A 45 -0.35 2.23 -10.37
N LEU A 46 -0.75 3.26 -9.62
CA LEU A 46 0.14 4.30 -9.14
C LEU A 46 1.17 3.75 -8.14
N THR A 47 0.74 2.87 -7.24
CA THR A 47 1.60 2.18 -6.27
C THR A 47 2.66 1.36 -6.98
N LEU A 48 2.25 0.49 -7.90
CA LEU A 48 3.13 -0.34 -8.73
C LEU A 48 4.15 0.50 -9.49
N PHE A 49 3.70 1.57 -10.13
CA PHE A 49 4.57 2.45 -10.92
C PHE A 49 5.67 3.07 -10.05
N ILE A 50 5.30 3.62 -8.89
CA ILE A 50 6.26 4.26 -7.98
C ILE A 50 7.23 3.23 -7.40
N GLU A 51 6.75 2.07 -6.94
CA GLU A 51 7.60 1.05 -6.33
C GLU A 51 8.63 0.49 -7.30
N ILE A 52 8.21 0.16 -8.53
CA ILE A 52 9.12 -0.32 -9.58
C ILE A 52 10.19 0.74 -9.86
N LEU A 53 9.81 2.01 -10.02
CA LEU A 53 10.77 3.09 -10.27
C LEU A 53 11.74 3.28 -9.11
N VAL A 54 11.24 3.36 -7.87
CA VAL A 54 12.07 3.57 -6.68
C VAL A 54 13.06 2.42 -6.50
N ILE A 55 12.61 1.18 -6.62
CA ILE A 55 13.48 0.00 -6.42
C ILE A 55 14.51 -0.11 -7.55
N LEU A 56 14.11 0.09 -8.81
CA LEU A 56 15.04 0.00 -9.95
C LEU A 56 16.08 1.13 -9.97
N LEU A 57 15.70 2.35 -9.60
CA LEU A 57 16.59 3.52 -9.61
C LEU A 57 17.43 3.65 -8.33
N LEU A 58 16.81 3.52 -7.16
CA LEU A 58 17.48 3.74 -5.87
C LEU A 58 18.10 2.46 -5.30
N GLY A 59 17.57 1.28 -5.63
CA GLY A 59 18.05 -0.02 -5.14
C GLY A 59 19.44 -0.44 -5.65
N LYS A 60 20.11 0.39 -6.45
CA LYS A 60 21.46 0.16 -7.02
C LYS A 60 21.60 -1.22 -7.68
N ILE A 61 20.60 -1.60 -8.47
CA ILE A 61 20.55 -2.88 -9.17
C ILE A 61 21.50 -2.85 -10.37
N ASN A 62 22.56 -3.65 -10.32
CA ASN A 62 23.56 -3.73 -11.38
C ASN A 62 23.41 -5.04 -12.13
N SER A 63 22.37 -5.12 -12.95
CA SER A 63 22.02 -6.34 -13.65
C SER A 63 21.47 -6.02 -15.04
N SER A 64 21.48 -7.05 -15.90
CA SER A 64 20.98 -6.95 -17.28
C SER A 64 19.52 -6.54 -17.33
N VAL A 65 19.07 -6.04 -18.48
CA VAL A 65 17.68 -5.61 -18.70
C VAL A 65 16.69 -6.75 -18.40
N SER A 66 17.03 -7.99 -18.78
CA SER A 66 16.21 -9.18 -18.47
C SER A 66 15.99 -9.37 -16.97
N ILE A 67 17.02 -9.16 -16.14
CA ILE A 67 16.89 -9.26 -14.68
C ILE A 67 16.01 -8.12 -14.14
N LYS A 68 16.15 -6.90 -14.66
CA LYS A 68 15.30 -5.77 -14.24
C LYS A 68 13.82 -6.03 -14.55
N ILE A 69 13.51 -6.64 -15.70
CA ILE A 69 12.14 -7.06 -16.05
C ILE A 69 11.61 -8.11 -15.05
N LYS A 70 12.41 -9.13 -14.72
CA LYS A 70 12.03 -10.14 -13.72
C LYS A 70 11.76 -9.52 -12.34
N ILE A 71 12.56 -8.53 -11.96
CA ILE A 71 12.38 -7.79 -10.71
C ILE A 71 11.08 -6.97 -10.75
N ALA A 72 10.79 -6.28 -11.85
CA ALA A 72 9.53 -5.55 -12.01
C ALA A 72 8.30 -6.48 -11.89
N ILE A 73 8.33 -7.64 -12.56
CA ILE A 73 7.27 -8.67 -12.45
C ILE A 73 7.13 -9.16 -11.01
N LEU A 74 8.25 -9.43 -10.32
CA LEU A 74 8.23 -9.86 -8.92
C LEU A 74 7.58 -8.81 -8.01
N ILE A 75 7.95 -7.53 -8.19
CA ILE A 75 7.35 -6.42 -7.44
C ILE A 75 5.84 -6.39 -7.69
N THR A 76 5.41 -6.51 -8.95
CA THR A 76 3.99 -6.53 -9.29
C THR A 76 3.23 -7.67 -8.59
N VAL A 77 3.76 -8.89 -8.61
CA VAL A 77 3.12 -10.03 -7.95
C VAL A 77 3.08 -9.84 -6.43
N ALA A 78 4.18 -9.35 -5.83
CA ALA A 78 4.25 -9.13 -4.39
C ALA A 78 3.28 -8.03 -3.92
N ASN A 79 3.13 -6.97 -4.72
CA ASN A 79 2.23 -5.87 -4.42
C ASN A 79 0.76 -6.26 -4.58
N ILE A 80 0.40 -6.98 -5.65
CA ILE A 80 -0.96 -7.55 -5.80
C ILE A 80 -1.29 -8.47 -4.63
N ALA A 81 -0.37 -9.35 -4.23
CA ALA A 81 -0.57 -10.22 -3.07
C ALA A 81 -0.79 -9.41 -1.79
N SER A 82 -0.03 -8.33 -1.60
CA SER A 82 -0.15 -7.45 -0.45
C SER A 82 -1.44 -6.63 -0.44
N PHE A 83 -1.96 -6.24 -1.60
CA PHE A 83 -3.29 -5.64 -1.71
C PHE A 83 -4.40 -6.63 -1.37
N ILE A 84 -4.29 -7.89 -1.79
CA ILE A 84 -5.31 -8.92 -1.56
C ILE A 84 -5.35 -9.35 -0.07
N PHE A 85 -4.20 -9.45 0.58
CA PHE A 85 -4.08 -10.08 1.89
C PHE A 85 -4.96 -9.45 2.98
N PRO A 86 -5.04 -8.11 3.14
CA PRO A 86 -5.96 -7.50 4.09
C PRO A 86 -7.44 -7.85 3.86
N TYR A 87 -7.86 -8.00 2.60
CA TYR A 87 -9.24 -8.40 2.28
C TYR A 87 -9.53 -9.85 2.66
N ILE A 88 -8.52 -10.73 2.66
CA ILE A 88 -8.67 -12.10 3.18
C ILE A 88 -8.97 -12.07 4.68
N PHE A 89 -8.23 -11.28 5.47
CA PHE A 89 -8.49 -11.14 6.91
C PHE A 89 -9.89 -10.59 7.16
N ARG A 90 -10.27 -9.54 6.43
CA ARG A 90 -11.61 -8.96 6.53
C ARG A 90 -12.72 -9.96 6.15
N ALA A 91 -12.52 -10.79 5.13
CA ALA A 91 -13.46 -11.84 4.75
C ALA A 91 -13.59 -12.92 5.85
N ILE A 92 -12.51 -13.23 6.57
CA ILE A 92 -12.57 -14.13 7.73
C ILE A 92 -13.42 -13.52 8.84
N ASP A 93 -13.26 -12.22 9.12
CA ASP A 93 -14.06 -11.50 10.13
C ASP A 93 -15.57 -11.51 9.78
N PHE A 94 -15.90 -11.40 8.49
CA PHE A 94 -17.28 -11.45 8.00
C PHE A 94 -17.88 -12.86 7.94
N LEU A 95 -17.08 -13.93 8.04
CA LEU A 95 -17.56 -15.30 7.88
C LEU A 95 -18.68 -15.66 8.87
N GLY A 96 -18.61 -15.11 10.09
CA GLY A 96 -19.61 -15.33 11.14
C GLY A 96 -20.97 -14.67 10.91
N VAL A 97 -21.06 -13.70 9.98
CA VAL A 97 -22.28 -12.90 9.75
C VAL A 97 -22.80 -12.98 8.32
N SER A 98 -21.97 -13.33 7.34
CA SER A 98 -22.33 -13.29 5.92
C SER A 98 -22.95 -14.59 5.38
N GLY A 99 -23.03 -15.65 6.20
CA GLY A 99 -23.67 -16.92 5.80
C GLY A 99 -22.86 -17.76 4.80
N GLY A 100 -21.55 -17.52 4.66
CA GLY A 100 -20.63 -18.31 3.85
C GLY A 100 -19.48 -17.51 3.24
N TRP A 101 -18.47 -18.21 2.71
CA TRP A 101 -17.24 -17.59 2.20
C TRP A 101 -17.46 -16.64 1.02
N SER A 102 -18.33 -17.00 0.07
CA SER A 102 -18.62 -16.15 -1.10
C SER A 102 -19.21 -14.80 -0.70
N ASN A 103 -20.15 -14.82 0.26
CA ASN A 103 -20.77 -13.61 0.77
C ASN A 103 -19.81 -12.81 1.66
N ALA A 104 -19.02 -13.51 2.49
CA ALA A 104 -18.03 -12.85 3.34
C ALA A 104 -16.94 -12.15 2.52
N TRP A 105 -16.53 -12.74 1.39
CA TRP A 105 -15.65 -12.10 0.42
C TRP A 105 -16.31 -10.88 -0.21
N TYR A 106 -17.57 -11.00 -0.65
CA TYR A 106 -18.33 -9.86 -1.17
C TYR A 106 -18.43 -8.73 -0.14
N ASP A 107 -18.75 -9.05 1.12
CA ASP A 107 -18.89 -8.09 2.21
C ASP A 107 -17.54 -7.47 2.62
N ALA A 108 -16.43 -8.20 2.48
CA ALA A 108 -15.10 -7.64 2.69
C ALA A 108 -14.79 -6.46 1.75
N PHE A 109 -15.39 -6.43 0.56
CA PHE A 109 -15.30 -5.31 -0.39
C PHE A 109 -16.45 -4.31 -0.25
N ASN A 110 -17.64 -4.73 0.20
CA ASN A 110 -18.88 -3.97 0.09
C ASN A 110 -19.60 -3.65 1.41
N ALA A 111 -19.08 -4.05 2.58
CA ALA A 111 -19.64 -3.71 3.88
C ALA A 111 -18.64 -2.95 4.79
N GLY A 112 -19.00 -1.76 5.27
CA GLY A 112 -18.24 -0.96 6.26
C GLY A 112 -17.48 0.24 5.67
N PRO A 113 -16.70 1.00 6.48
CA PRO A 113 -15.91 2.12 5.97
C PRO A 113 -14.79 1.60 5.05
N PHE A 114 -14.92 1.84 3.75
CA PHE A 114 -13.99 1.39 2.70
C PHE A 114 -12.75 2.27 2.62
N TYR A 115 -11.80 2.14 3.54
CA TYR A 115 -10.48 2.70 3.29
C TYR A 115 -9.62 1.70 2.52
N ILE A 116 -9.03 2.13 1.40
CA ILE A 116 -8.01 1.44 0.62
C ILE A 116 -6.79 1.18 1.51
N VAL A 117 -6.47 2.09 2.45
CA VAL A 117 -5.29 1.99 3.31
C VAL A 117 -5.62 2.26 4.77
N LEU A 118 -5.34 1.28 5.63
CA LEU A 118 -5.24 1.45 7.08
C LEU A 118 -3.81 1.26 7.55
N THR A 119 -3.46 1.75 8.74
CA THR A 119 -2.12 1.53 9.34
C THR A 119 -1.78 0.03 9.45
N GLY A 120 -2.78 -0.81 9.72
CA GLY A 120 -2.61 -2.27 9.71
C GLY A 120 -2.25 -2.82 8.32
N TYR A 121 -2.73 -2.19 7.24
CA TYR A 121 -2.44 -2.63 5.87
C TYR A 121 -1.00 -2.34 5.51
N LEU A 122 -0.46 -1.17 5.87
CA LEU A 122 0.97 -0.88 5.69
C LEU A 122 1.85 -1.93 6.37
N PHE A 123 1.52 -2.30 7.61
CA PHE A 123 2.26 -3.32 8.33
C PHE A 123 2.22 -4.68 7.61
N LEU A 124 1.01 -5.12 7.19
CA LEU A 124 0.83 -6.36 6.44
C LEU A 124 1.60 -6.36 5.11
N THR A 125 1.53 -5.25 4.36
CA THR A 125 2.28 -5.06 3.12
C THR A 125 3.77 -5.20 3.37
N LEU A 126 4.33 -4.50 4.37
CA LEU A 126 5.76 -4.60 4.69
C LEU A 126 6.16 -6.03 5.09
N VAL A 127 5.33 -6.74 5.86
CA VAL A 127 5.58 -8.13 6.27
C VAL A 127 5.61 -9.09 5.08
N ILE A 128 4.84 -8.83 4.02
CA ILE A 128 4.75 -9.70 2.84
C ILE A 128 5.77 -9.29 1.77
N GLU A 129 5.77 -8.02 1.38
CA GLU A 129 6.59 -7.53 0.27
C GLU A 129 8.07 -7.56 0.59
N ILE A 130 8.48 -7.13 1.80
CA ILE A 130 9.90 -7.01 2.12
C ILE A 130 10.57 -8.38 1.99
N PRO A 131 10.10 -9.48 2.61
CA PRO A 131 10.72 -10.78 2.43
C PRO A 131 10.77 -11.22 0.96
N ILE A 132 9.67 -11.10 0.21
CA ILE A 132 9.58 -11.56 -1.17
C ILE A 132 10.59 -10.81 -2.06
N ILE A 133 10.53 -9.48 -2.04
CA ILE A 133 11.35 -8.62 -2.91
C ILE A 133 12.81 -8.68 -2.47
N TYR A 134 13.08 -8.52 -1.16
CA TYR A 134 14.45 -8.46 -0.66
C TYR A 134 15.21 -9.77 -0.88
N LEU A 135 14.60 -10.93 -0.60
CA LEU A 135 15.28 -12.22 -0.72
C LEU A 135 15.73 -12.51 -2.15
N TYR A 136 14.95 -12.10 -3.15
CA TYR A 136 15.31 -12.24 -4.56
C TYR A 136 16.30 -11.17 -5.01
N VAL A 137 16.00 -9.89 -4.77
CA VAL A 137 16.75 -8.75 -5.34
C VAL A 137 18.10 -8.54 -4.67
N LYS A 138 18.30 -9.00 -3.41
CA LYS A 138 19.58 -8.85 -2.69
C LYS A 138 20.79 -9.47 -3.40
N LYS A 139 20.56 -10.40 -4.33
CA LYS A 139 21.60 -11.04 -5.16
C LYS A 139 22.07 -10.16 -6.32
N HIS A 140 21.31 -9.13 -6.65
CA HIS A 140 21.48 -8.27 -7.84
C HIS A 140 21.78 -6.80 -7.50
N THR A 141 21.82 -6.45 -6.21
CA THR A 141 22.16 -5.10 -5.74
C THR A 141 23.63 -4.98 -5.35
N LYS A 142 24.22 -3.80 -5.58
CA LYS A 142 25.54 -3.44 -5.03
C LYS A 142 25.52 -3.15 -3.53
N ASN A 143 24.35 -2.81 -2.96
CA ASN A 143 24.25 -2.43 -1.55
C ASN A 143 22.90 -2.85 -0.96
N LYS A 144 22.94 -3.88 -0.11
CA LYS A 144 21.76 -4.49 0.52
C LYS A 144 21.01 -3.54 1.45
N VAL A 145 21.72 -2.67 2.17
CA VAL A 145 21.11 -1.68 3.08
C VAL A 145 20.33 -0.64 2.27
N VAL A 146 20.91 -0.18 1.15
CA VAL A 146 20.24 0.76 0.24
C VAL A 146 19.02 0.12 -0.44
N LEU A 147 19.11 -1.17 -0.82
CA LEU A 147 17.97 -1.90 -1.35
C LEU A 147 16.83 -2.01 -0.33
N LEU A 148 17.15 -2.42 0.91
CA LEU A 148 16.14 -2.53 1.97
C LEU A 148 15.49 -1.17 2.26
N ALA A 149 16.30 -0.12 2.38
CA ALA A 149 15.80 1.24 2.55
C ALA A 149 14.90 1.66 1.38
N ALA A 150 15.26 1.34 0.13
CA ALA A 150 14.44 1.64 -1.03
C ALA A 150 13.07 0.94 -0.97
N ILE A 151 13.03 -0.36 -0.68
CA ILE A 151 11.78 -1.15 -0.57
C ILE A 151 10.87 -0.56 0.52
N VAL A 152 11.41 -0.36 1.73
CA VAL A 152 10.65 0.20 2.86
C VAL A 152 10.16 1.61 2.53
N SER A 153 11.04 2.47 2.00
CA SER A 153 10.69 3.86 1.67
C SER A 153 9.62 3.93 0.58
N ALA A 154 9.66 3.04 -0.41
CA ALA A 154 8.69 3.00 -1.50
C ALA A 154 7.29 2.67 -0.96
N ASN A 155 7.19 1.58 -0.20
CA ASN A 155 5.95 1.12 0.43
C ASN A 155 5.33 2.15 1.36
N VAL A 156 6.14 2.75 2.24
CA VAL A 156 5.67 3.81 3.14
C VAL A 156 5.17 5.01 2.35
N PHE A 157 5.90 5.42 1.31
CA PHE A 157 5.55 6.60 0.52
C PHE A 157 4.30 6.38 -0.33
N THR A 158 4.16 5.24 -1.01
CA THR A 158 2.96 4.89 -1.79
C THR A 158 1.73 4.81 -0.89
N THR A 159 1.85 4.15 0.25
CA THR A 159 0.80 4.07 1.27
C THR A 159 0.37 5.46 1.74
N LEU A 160 1.31 6.35 2.03
CA LEU A 160 1.01 7.73 2.43
C LEU A 160 0.30 8.51 1.31
N ILE A 161 0.75 8.38 0.06
CA ILE A 161 0.09 9.01 -1.09
C ILE A 161 -1.35 8.55 -1.19
N VAL A 162 -1.59 7.23 -1.17
CA VAL A 162 -2.94 6.67 -1.28
C VAL A 162 -3.81 7.15 -0.12
N ALA A 163 -3.28 7.15 1.11
CA ALA A 163 -4.02 7.64 2.27
C ALA A 163 -4.34 9.14 2.18
N VAL A 164 -3.44 9.98 1.65
CA VAL A 164 -3.70 11.42 1.43
C VAL A 164 -4.77 11.61 0.37
N ILE A 165 -4.63 10.96 -0.79
CA ILE A 165 -5.62 11.05 -1.88
C ILE A 165 -6.99 10.61 -1.36
N GLU A 166 -7.03 9.50 -0.63
CA GLU A 166 -8.26 8.97 -0.06
C GLU A 166 -8.91 9.96 0.90
N ARG A 167 -8.15 10.56 1.82
CA ARG A 167 -8.69 11.54 2.80
C ARG A 167 -9.09 12.87 2.17
N MET A 168 -8.48 13.26 1.06
CA MET A 168 -8.83 14.47 0.33
C MET A 168 -10.07 14.29 -0.54
N MET A 169 -10.23 13.12 -1.17
CA MET A 169 -11.28 12.84 -2.15
C MET A 169 -12.53 12.23 -1.53
N PHE A 170 -12.37 11.45 -0.46
CA PHE A 170 -13.45 10.73 0.20
C PHE A 170 -13.53 11.14 1.67
N TYR A 171 -14.54 11.94 1.97
CA TYR A 171 -14.91 12.28 3.34
C TYR A 171 -16.32 11.77 3.60
N GLY A 172 -16.47 11.06 4.70
CA GLY A 172 -17.77 10.76 5.28
C GLY A 172 -18.14 11.85 6.29
N HIS A 173 -19.43 12.08 6.47
CA HIS A 173 -19.94 12.88 7.58
C HIS A 173 -20.63 11.98 8.60
N TRP A 174 -20.73 12.48 9.82
CA TRP A 174 -21.73 12.02 10.78
C TRP A 174 -23.13 12.46 10.38
#